data_AF-A0A971LI62-F1
#
_entry.id   AF-A0A971LI62-F1
#
_cell.length_a   1.000
_cell.length_b   1.000
_cell.length_c   1.000
_cell.angle_alpha   90.00
_cell.angle_beta   90.00
_cell.angle_gamma   90.00
#
_symmetry.space_group_name_H-M   'P 1'
#
loop_
_entity.id
_entity.type
_entity.pdbx_description
1 polymer ?
#
loop_
_entity_poly.entity_id
_entity_poly.type
_entity_poly.pdbx_seq_one_letter_code
_entity_poly.pdbx_strand_id
1 'polypeptide(L)' 'MSLSSFLETATILDIQKALDKRRFSSYDLVIFYLERMAAHDSSGAKINSVLELNPDAVFIAQALDQERDRQGP' A
#
# COMPACT_ATOMS: atom_id res chain seq x y z
N MET A 1 15.46 0.80 8.04
CA MET A 1 15.05 0.41 6.68
C MET A 1 13.85 1.27 6.30
N SER A 2 13.84 1.91 5.13
CA SER A 2 12.69 2.70 4.69
C SER A 2 11.54 1.77 4.26
N LEU A 3 10.32 2.31 4.21
CA LEU A 3 9.17 1.56 3.69
C LEU A 3 9.42 1.13 2.23
N SER A 4 10.02 2.00 1.42
CA SER A 4 10.37 1.72 0.03
C SER A 4 11.29 0.51 -0.15
N SER A 5 12.43 0.49 0.54
CA SER A 5 13.40 -0.60 0.38
C SER A 5 12.92 -1.91 0.99
N PHE A 6 12.01 -1.86 1.97
CA PHE A 6 11.32 -3.04 2.46
C PHE A 6 10.36 -3.61 1.41
N LEU A 7 9.48 -2.78 0.85
CA LEU A 7 8.45 -3.20 -0.09
C LEU A 7 8.99 -3.67 -1.45
N GLU A 8 10.22 -3.27 -1.82
CA GLU A 8 10.87 -3.75 -3.05
C GLU A 8 11.10 -5.26 -3.09
N THR A 9 11.33 -5.90 -1.94
CA THR A 9 11.64 -7.33 -1.86
C THR A 9 10.71 -8.11 -0.92
N ALA A 10 9.73 -7.44 -0.31
CA ALA A 10 8.82 -8.07 0.64
C ALA A 10 7.87 -9.04 -0.06
N THR A 11 7.71 -10.23 0.51
CA THR A 11 6.62 -11.13 0.13
C THR A 11 5.30 -10.68 0.79
N ILE A 12 4.17 -11.21 0.32
CA ILE A 12 2.86 -10.96 0.97
C ILE A 12 2.90 -11.35 2.45
N LEU A 13 3.61 -12.43 2.82
CA LEU A 13 3.78 -12.84 4.21
C LEU A 13 4.58 -11.83 5.03
N ASP A 14 5.58 -11.19 4.44
CA ASP A 14 6.36 -10.15 5.11
C ASP A 14 5.52 -8.88 5.32
N ILE A 15 4.72 -8.50 4.33
CA ILE A 15 3.79 -7.37 4.40
C ILE A 15 2.74 -7.62 5.48
N GLN A 16 2.13 -8.80 5.51
CA GLN A 16 1.13 -9.16 6.53
C GLN A 16 1.75 -9.09 7.93
N LYS A 17 2.92 -9.69 8.14
CA LYS A 17 3.64 -9.59 9.43
C LYS A 17 3.98 -8.15 9.80
N ALA A 18 4.25 -7.29 8.82
CA ALA A 18 4.55 -5.88 9.08
C ALA A 18 3.29 -5.10 9.46
N LEU A 19 2.14 -5.37 8.83
CA LEU A 19 0.83 -4.84 9.18
C LEU A 19 0.42 -5.29 10.59
N ASP A 20 0.57 -6.58 10.92
CA ASP A 20 0.26 -7.14 12.24
C ASP A 20 1.12 -6.50 13.34
N LYS A 21 2.39 -6.23 13.02
CA LYS A 21 3.34 -5.53 13.89
C LYS A 21 3.15 -4.01 13.90
N ARG A 22 2.16 -3.47 13.19
CA ARG A 22 1.89 -2.04 13.04
C ARG A 22 3.12 -1.23 12.61
N ARG A 23 3.97 -1.81 11.75
CA ARG A 23 5.12 -1.09 11.15
C ARG A 23 4.66 -0.02 10.15
N PHE A 24 3.51 -0.26 9.54
CA PHE A 24 2.74 0.65 8.70
C PHE A 24 1.29 0.14 8.67
N SER A 25 0.37 0.98 8.23
CA SER A 25 -1.05 0.66 8.06
C SER A 25 -1.39 0.25 6.62
N SER A 26 -2.56 -0.36 6.40
CA SER A 26 -3.10 -0.59 5.07
C SER A 26 -3.25 0.74 4.32
N TYR A 27 -3.64 1.82 5.00
CA TYR A 27 -3.63 3.18 4.44
C TYR A 27 -2.24 3.59 3.94
N ASP A 28 -1.20 3.47 4.75
CA ASP A 28 0.18 3.83 4.36
C ASP A 28 0.66 3.02 3.15
N LEU A 29 0.34 1.72 3.13
CA LEU A 29 0.68 0.83 2.02
C LEU A 29 0.01 1.27 0.71
N VAL A 30 -1.28 1.63 0.77
CA VAL A 30 -2.03 2.09 -0.41
C VAL A 30 -1.52 3.44 -0.89
N ILE A 31 -1.28 4.40 0.02
CA ILE A 31 -0.69 5.70 -0.33
C ILE A 31 0.67 5.52 -0.99
N PHE A 32 1.54 4.66 -0.45
CA PHE A 32 2.85 4.38 -1.03
C PHE A 32 2.75 3.91 -2.50
N TYR A 33 1.84 2.97 -2.80
CA TYR A 33 1.68 2.50 -4.17
C TYR A 33 1.02 3.53 -5.09
N LEU A 34 0.08 4.33 -4.59
CA LEU A 34 -0.51 5.45 -5.35
C LEU A 34 0.55 6.48 -5.74
N GLU A 35 1.42 6.87 -4.81
CA GLU A 35 2.55 7.78 -5.09
C GLU A 35 3.53 7.17 -6.09
N ARG A 36 3.84 5.88 -5.95
CA ARG A 36 4.72 5.15 -6.89
C ARG A 36 4.11 5.09 -8.30
N MET A 37 2.81 4.81 -8.42
CA MET A 37 2.10 4.83 -9.69
C MET A 37 2.08 6.23 -10.30
N ALA A 38 1.82 7.26 -9.50
CA ALA A 38 1.88 8.64 -9.98
C ALA A 38 3.27 9.00 -10.54
N ALA A 39 4.36 8.59 -9.86
CA ALA A 39 5.73 8.92 -10.24
C ALA A 39 6.29 8.15 -11.45
N HIS A 40 5.79 6.94 -11.71
CA HIS A 40 6.34 6.04 -12.74
C HIS A 40 5.37 5.68 -13.86
N ASP A 41 4.08 5.55 -13.53
CA ASP A 41 3.06 5.07 -14.45
C ASP A 41 2.40 6.21 -15.23
N SER A 42 1.91 7.23 -14.51
CA SER A 42 1.22 8.38 -15.13
C SER A 42 2.15 9.56 -15.44
N SER A 43 3.18 9.77 -14.62
CA SER A 43 4.25 10.74 -14.86
C SER A 43 5.60 10.03 -14.97
N GLY A 44 6.64 10.73 -15.45
CA GLY A 44 7.97 10.12 -15.63
C GLY A 44 8.06 9.18 -16.84
N ALA A 45 8.39 7.90 -16.60
CA ALA A 45 8.67 6.91 -17.64
C ALA A 45 7.45 6.49 -18.48
N LYS A 46 6.23 6.86 -18.04
CA LYS A 46 4.96 6.54 -18.71
C LYS A 46 4.83 5.06 -19.05
N ILE A 47 4.95 4.23 -18.01
CA ILE A 47 4.82 2.77 -18.17
C ILE A 47 3.41 2.40 -18.68
N ASN A 48 2.40 3.21 -18.35
CA ASN A 48 0.99 3.02 -18.75
C ASN A 48 0.48 1.60 -18.44
N SER A 49 0.87 1.06 -17.29
CA SER A 49 0.45 -0.24 -16.79
C SER A 49 -0.88 -0.20 -16.04
N VAL A 50 -1.33 0.99 -15.60
CA VAL A 50 -2.59 1.16 -14.87
C VAL A 50 -3.54 2.04 -15.69
N LEU A 51 -4.67 1.46 -16.09
CA LEU A 51 -5.67 2.17 -16.89
C LEU A 51 -6.49 3.15 -16.04
N GLU A 52 -6.91 2.73 -14.84
CA GLU A 52 -7.73 3.52 -13.94
C GLU A 52 -7.41 3.14 -12.48
N LEU A 53 -7.46 4.14 -11.59
CA LEU A 53 -7.34 3.94 -10.15
C LEU A 53 -8.74 3.84 -9.53
N ASN A 54 -8.92 2.90 -8.60
CA ASN A 54 -10.15 2.83 -7.82
C ASN A 54 -10.24 4.08 -6.90
N PRO A 55 -11.26 4.95 -7.05
CA PRO A 55 -11.41 6.14 -6.21
C PRO A 55 -11.62 5.82 -4.73
N ASP A 56 -12.11 4.62 -4.42
CA ASP A 56 -12.40 4.17 -3.05
C ASP A 56 -11.20 3.50 -2.37
N ALA A 57 -10.07 3.32 -3.05
CA ALA A 57 -8.94 2.54 -2.55
C ALA A 57 -8.45 3.01 -1.17
N VAL A 58 -8.39 4.33 -0.96
CA VAL A 58 -7.97 4.93 0.31
C VAL A 58 -8.99 4.65 1.42
N PHE A 59 -10.28 4.77 1.12
CA PHE A 59 -11.36 4.52 2.09
C PHE A 59 -11.42 3.04 2.50
N ILE A 60 -11.25 2.13 1.54
CA ILE A 60 -11.17 0.69 1.80
C ILE A 60 -9.98 0.38 2.71
N ALA A 61 -8.82 0.97 2.44
CA ALA A 61 -7.61 0.77 3.25
C ALA A 61 -7.83 1.19 4.71
N GLN A 62 -8.45 2.35 4.94
CA GLN A 62 -8.79 2.83 6.28
C GLN A 62 -9.80 1.91 6.98
N ALA A 63 -10.81 1.40 6.25
CA ALA A 63 -11.78 0.47 6.82
C ALA A 63 -11.09 -0.84 7.26
N LEU A 64 -10.14 -1.35 6.49
CA LEU A 64 -9.37 -2.55 6.84
C LEU A 64 -8.44 -2.33 8.04
N ASP A 65 -7.87 -1.13 8.20
CA ASP A 65 -7.10 -0.79 9.40
C ASP A 65 -7.99 -0.80 10.65
N GLN A 66 -9.19 -0.21 10.55
CA GLN A 66 -10.17 -0.23 11.64
C GLN A 66 -10.64 -1.66 11.95
N GLU A 67 -10.86 -2.49 10.93
CA GLU A 67 -11.22 -3.89 11.12
C GLU A 67 -10.12 -4.65 11.87
N ARG A 68 -8.86 -4.48 11.46
CA ARG A 68 -7.69 -5.10 12.09
C ARG A 68 -7.53 -4.69 13.55
N ASP A 69 -7.81 -3.43 13.89
CA ASP A 69 -7.78 -2.98 15.28
C ASP A 69 -8.92 -3.56 16.13
N ARG A 70 -10.08 -3.83 15.53
CA ARG A 70 -11.27 -4.34 16.25
C ARG A 70 -11.30 -5.85 16.38
N GLN A 71 -10.84 -6.57 15.35
CA GLN A 71 -10.99 -8.03 15.26
C GLN A 71 -9.66 -8.77 15.38
N GLY A 72 -8.54 -8.06 15.28
CA GLY A 72 -7.21 -8.66 15.22
C GLY A 72 -6.82 -9.07 13.78
N PRO A 73 -5.59 -9.58 13.61
CA PRO A 73 -5.10 -10.09 12.33
C PRO A 73 -5.64 -11.49 11.97
#